data_AF-A0A2V9K1N5-F1
#
_entry.id   AF-A0A2V9K1N5-F1
#
_cell.length_a   1.000
_cell.length_b   1.000
_cell.length_c   1.000
_cell.angle_alpha   90.00
_cell.angle_beta   90.00
_cell.angle_gamma   90.00
#
_symmetry.space_group_name_H-M   'P 1'
#
loop_
_entity.id
_entity.type
_entity.pdbx_description
1 polymer ?
#
loop_
_entity_poly.entity_id
_entity_poly.type
_entity_poly.pdbx_seq_one_letter_code
_entity_poly.pdbx_strand_id
1 'polypeptide(L)'
;TDNHVLVVPNAHLVKTMLINQSVPSDRSKVMIEVGVSYDADVARAKQLLVEAAAAEPMALGEPRPAAYFKAFGDSALELILVCHAASFRDAMPLRDRLNAAIHARFKEAGIEFAGPVRSVQLAQAPASR
;
A
#
# COMPACT_ATOMS: atom_id res chain seq x y z
N THR A 1 13.59 -7.90 63.21
CA THR A 1 13.96 -7.14 61.99
C THR A 1 12.76 -7.17 61.08
N ASP A 2 11.98 -6.10 61.18
CA ASP A 2 10.73 -5.92 60.46
C ASP A 2 10.98 -5.74 58.98
N ASN A 3 10.19 -6.41 58.14
CA ASN A 3 9.99 -6.00 56.75
C ASN A 3 8.48 -6.01 56.48
N HIS A 4 7.86 -4.87 56.71
CA HIS A 4 6.48 -4.60 56.33
C HIS A 4 6.40 -4.46 54.81
N VAL A 5 5.70 -5.37 54.14
CA VAL A 5 5.31 -5.19 52.75
C VAL A 5 3.90 -4.61 52.73
N LEU A 6 3.82 -3.32 52.41
CA LEU A 6 2.60 -2.58 52.14
C LEU A 6 2.14 -2.92 50.72
N VAL A 7 1.20 -3.85 50.56
CA VAL A 7 0.45 -3.99 49.29
C VAL A 7 -0.83 -3.19 49.43
N VAL A 8 -0.84 -2.02 48.81
CA VAL A 8 -2.03 -1.17 48.71
C VAL A 8 -3.10 -1.92 47.91
N PRO A 9 -4.29 -2.17 48.47
CA PRO A 9 -5.40 -2.70 47.72
C PRO A 9 -5.93 -1.56 46.85
N ASN A 10 -5.68 -1.62 45.54
CA ASN A 10 -6.41 -0.77 44.59
C ASN A 10 -7.83 -1.31 44.44
N ALA A 11 -8.60 -1.24 45.52
CA ALA A 11 -10.03 -1.18 45.46
C ALA A 11 -10.38 0.27 45.07
N HIS A 12 -11.18 0.41 44.00
CA HIS A 12 -11.91 1.62 43.61
C HIS A 12 -11.14 2.72 42.87
N LEU A 13 -10.83 2.47 41.60
CA LEU A 13 -10.91 3.51 40.58
C LEU A 13 -11.92 3.10 39.51
N VAL A 14 -13.13 3.64 39.69
CA VAL A 14 -14.05 4.14 38.67
C VAL A 14 -13.94 3.50 37.29
N LYS A 15 -14.90 2.61 36.98
CA LYS A 15 -15.69 2.51 35.74
C LYS A 15 -15.12 3.18 34.47
N THR A 16 -13.85 2.94 34.13
CA THR A 16 -13.35 3.17 32.79
C THR A 16 -13.72 1.90 32.04
N MET A 17 -14.63 1.99 31.07
CA MET A 17 -14.61 1.03 29.97
C MET A 17 -13.19 1.09 29.39
N LEU A 18 -12.32 0.22 29.88
CA LEU A 18 -11.23 -0.31 29.11
C LEU A 18 -11.92 -1.02 27.94
N ILE A 19 -12.28 -0.26 26.90
CA ILE A 19 -12.46 -0.83 25.59
C ILE A 19 -11.12 -1.49 25.32
N ASN A 20 -11.16 -2.81 25.34
CA ASN A 20 -10.08 -3.72 25.13
C ASN A 20 -9.29 -3.29 23.87
N GLN A 21 -8.29 -2.42 24.01
CA GLN A 21 -7.29 -2.07 23.00
C GLN A 21 -6.18 -3.14 22.92
N SER A 22 -6.50 -4.36 23.36
CA SER A 22 -5.63 -5.53 23.38
C SER A 22 -6.32 -6.69 22.67
N VAL A 23 -6.77 -6.46 21.43
CA VAL A 23 -6.61 -7.51 20.42
C VAL A 23 -5.23 -7.25 19.83
N PRO A 24 -4.24 -8.16 19.95
CA PRO A 24 -3.08 -8.12 19.08
C PRO A 24 -3.65 -8.25 17.69
N SER A 25 -3.81 -7.13 16.98
CA SER A 25 -4.40 -7.18 15.67
C SER A 25 -3.37 -7.85 14.80
N ASP A 26 -3.55 -9.14 14.48
CA ASP A 26 -2.81 -9.88 13.46
C ASP A 26 -2.89 -9.20 12.07
N ARG A 27 -3.59 -8.08 11.98
CA ARG A 27 -3.67 -7.18 10.85
C ARG A 27 -2.27 -6.85 10.33
N SER A 28 -2.00 -7.34 9.12
CA SER A 28 -0.75 -7.09 8.43
C SER A 28 -0.94 -5.97 7.43
N LYS A 29 -0.11 -4.92 7.52
CA LYS A 29 -0.10 -3.84 6.52
C LYS A 29 0.51 -4.39 5.23
N VAL A 30 -0.23 -4.27 4.14
CA VAL A 30 0.22 -4.64 2.79
C VAL A 30 0.42 -3.37 1.96
N MET A 31 1.60 -3.25 1.36
CA MET A 31 1.97 -2.15 0.50
C MET A 31 2.29 -2.68 -0.90
N ILE A 32 1.65 -2.10 -1.91
CA ILE A 32 1.89 -2.43 -3.31
C ILE A 32 2.42 -1.19 -4.01
N GLU A 33 3.61 -1.32 -4.57
CA GLU A 33 4.28 -0.26 -5.31
C GLU A 33 4.08 -0.50 -6.81
N VAL A 34 3.66 0.54 -7.51
CA VAL A 34 3.37 0.49 -8.95
C VAL A 34 4.04 1.68 -9.62
N GLY A 35 4.79 1.42 -10.69
CA GLY A 35 5.33 2.45 -11.57
C GLY A 35 4.45 2.60 -12.81
N VAL A 36 3.91 3.79 -13.04
CA VAL A 36 3.17 4.13 -14.28
C VAL A 36 4.01 5.06 -15.16
N SER A 37 3.72 5.07 -16.47
CA SER A 37 4.35 6.01 -17.40
C SER A 37 4.14 7.47 -16.96
N TYR A 38 5.04 8.38 -17.34
CA TYR A 38 4.91 9.82 -17.10
C TYR A 38 3.70 10.44 -17.80
N ASP A 39 3.20 9.81 -18.86
CA ASP A 39 2.02 10.26 -19.60
C ASP A 39 0.69 9.73 -19.00
N ALA A 40 0.76 8.88 -17.97
CA ALA A 40 -0.43 8.29 -17.37
C ALA A 40 -1.21 9.28 -16.51
N ASP A 41 -2.56 9.17 -16.53
CA ASP A 41 -3.41 9.90 -15.60
C ASP A 41 -3.25 9.33 -14.17
N VAL A 42 -2.45 10.03 -13.37
CA VAL A 42 -2.17 9.69 -11.96
C VAL A 42 -3.43 9.65 -11.11
N ALA A 43 -4.38 10.56 -11.34
CA ALA A 43 -5.61 10.61 -10.54
C ALA A 43 -6.45 9.36 -10.82
N ARG A 44 -6.58 8.99 -12.10
CA ARG A 44 -7.27 7.77 -12.51
C ARG A 44 -6.56 6.51 -12.02
N ALA A 45 -5.23 6.46 -12.10
CA ALA A 45 -4.44 5.34 -11.59
C ALA A 45 -4.68 5.12 -10.09
N LYS A 46 -4.64 6.17 -9.28
CA LYS A 46 -4.92 6.10 -7.84
C LYS A 46 -6.33 5.61 -7.54
N GLN A 47 -7.33 6.07 -8.29
CA GLN A 47 -8.71 5.60 -8.13
C GLN A 47 -8.80 4.09 -8.39
N LEU A 48 -8.22 3.62 -9.50
CA LEU A 48 -8.24 2.19 -9.84
C LEU A 48 -7.49 1.33 -8.82
N LEU A 49 -6.41 1.83 -8.22
CA LEU A 49 -5.71 1.13 -7.13
C LEU A 49 -6.62 0.95 -5.91
N VAL A 50 -7.33 2.01 -5.50
CA VAL A 50 -8.27 1.95 -4.36
C VAL A 50 -9.47 1.06 -4.68
N GLU A 51 -10.03 1.17 -5.89
CA GLU A 51 -11.14 0.33 -6.35
C GLU A 51 -10.73 -1.16 -6.39
N ALA A 52 -9.51 -1.46 -6.84
CA ALA A 52 -8.99 -2.82 -6.83
C ALA A 52 -8.89 -3.39 -5.40
N ALA A 53 -8.40 -2.60 -4.46
CA ALA A 53 -8.32 -3.00 -3.06
C ALA A 53 -9.69 -3.13 -2.39
N ALA A 54 -10.60 -2.20 -2.66
CA ALA A 54 -11.95 -2.22 -2.11
C ALA A 54 -12.80 -3.39 -2.63
N ALA A 55 -12.50 -3.87 -3.84
CA ALA A 55 -13.18 -5.01 -4.44
C ALA A 55 -12.62 -6.38 -4.02
N GLU A 56 -11.45 -6.44 -3.37
CA GLU A 56 -10.82 -7.70 -2.97
C GLU A 56 -11.31 -8.14 -1.58
N PRO A 57 -12.01 -9.28 -1.44
CA PRO A 57 -12.56 -9.72 -0.16
C PRO A 57 -11.52 -10.01 0.93
N MET A 58 -10.27 -10.30 0.53
CA MET A 58 -9.16 -10.52 1.48
C MET A 58 -8.61 -9.22 2.06
N ALA A 59 -8.90 -8.07 1.46
CA ALA A 59 -8.52 -6.78 1.98
C ALA A 59 -9.51 -6.34 3.06
N LEU A 60 -9.00 -5.86 4.19
CA LEU A 60 -9.84 -5.26 5.22
C LEU A 60 -10.37 -3.91 4.74
N GLY A 61 -11.68 -3.70 4.91
CA GLY A 61 -12.31 -2.40 4.65
C GLY A 61 -11.92 -1.32 5.66
N GLU A 62 -11.45 -1.70 6.85
CA GLU A 62 -10.96 -0.78 7.88
C GLU A 62 -9.64 -1.31 8.48
N PRO A 63 -8.53 -0.55 8.40
CA PRO A 63 -8.41 0.79 7.80
C PRO A 63 -8.63 0.80 6.28
N ARG A 64 -9.33 1.83 5.79
CA ARG A 64 -9.64 1.98 4.36
C ARG A 64 -8.39 1.97 3.48
N PRO A 65 -8.42 1.26 2.34
CA PRO A 65 -7.34 1.31 1.36
C PRO A 65 -7.12 2.74 0.86
N ALA A 66 -5.86 3.10 0.65
CA ALA A 66 -5.48 4.42 0.15
C ALA A 66 -4.31 4.32 -0.83
N ALA A 67 -4.37 5.12 -1.89
CA ALA A 67 -3.31 5.22 -2.88
C ALA A 67 -2.63 6.60 -2.81
N TYR A 68 -1.30 6.60 -2.84
CA TYR A 68 -0.47 7.80 -2.73
C TYR A 68 0.49 7.91 -3.90
N PHE A 69 0.89 9.14 -4.21
CA PHE A 69 2.02 9.38 -5.09
C PHE A 69 3.28 9.35 -4.23
N LYS A 70 4.16 8.40 -4.47
CA LYS A 70 5.35 8.15 -3.66
C LYS A 70 6.49 9.07 -4.09
N ALA A 71 6.84 9.05 -5.37
CA ALA A 71 7.98 9.79 -5.90
C ALA A 71 7.94 9.88 -7.43
N PHE A 72 8.75 10.79 -7.97
CA PHE A 72 9.17 10.77 -9.37
C PHE A 72 10.40 9.87 -9.48
N GLY A 73 10.27 8.72 -10.13
CA GLY A 73 11.39 7.81 -10.41
C GLY A 73 12.03 8.10 -11.77
N ASP A 74 13.20 7.50 -12.01
CA ASP A 74 14.01 7.75 -13.22
C ASP A 74 13.29 7.46 -14.54
N SER A 75 12.31 6.56 -14.53
CA SER A 75 11.54 6.18 -15.71
C SER A 75 10.05 5.92 -15.40
N ALA A 76 9.59 6.25 -14.20
CA ALA A 76 8.23 5.97 -13.75
C ALA A 76 7.72 7.03 -12.77
N LEU A 77 6.40 7.25 -12.78
CA LEU A 77 5.70 7.86 -11.66
C LEU A 77 5.40 6.77 -10.63
N GLU A 78 6.00 6.87 -9.45
CA GLU A 78 5.84 5.85 -8.41
C GLU A 78 4.57 6.09 -7.59
N LEU A 79 3.68 5.11 -7.61
CA LEU A 79 2.46 5.08 -6.81
C LEU A 79 2.56 3.97 -5.77
N ILE A 80 1.92 4.18 -4.61
CA ILE A 80 1.83 3.18 -3.56
C ILE A 80 0.39 3.02 -3.11
N LEU A 81 -0.11 1.79 -3.14
CA LEU A 81 -1.36 1.36 -2.53
C LEU A 81 -1.07 0.78 -1.15
N VAL A 82 -1.79 1.27 -0.15
CA VAL A 82 -1.73 0.80 1.23
C VAL A 82 -3.07 0.17 1.58
N CYS A 83 -3.05 -1.08 2.03
CA CYS A 83 -4.22 -1.80 2.55
C CYS A 83 -3.80 -2.73 3.70
N HIS A 84 -4.75 -3.45 4.30
CA HIS A 84 -4.48 -4.35 5.41
C HIS A 84 -5.09 -5.73 5.14
N ALA A 85 -4.33 -6.78 5.45
CA ALA A 85 -4.81 -8.15 5.49
C ALA A 85 -5.28 -8.52 6.90
N ALA A 86 -6.14 -9.52 7.03
CA ALA A 86 -6.62 -10.02 8.32
C ALA A 86 -5.51 -10.62 9.19
N SER A 87 -4.55 -11.31 8.57
CA SER A 87 -3.40 -11.91 9.22
C SER A 87 -2.10 -11.72 8.42
N PHE A 88 -0.95 -11.95 9.06
CA PHE A 88 0.34 -12.01 8.35
C PHE A 88 0.39 -13.10 7.26
N ARG A 89 -0.27 -14.24 7.48
CA ARG A 89 -0.33 -15.34 6.51
C ARG A 89 -1.10 -14.96 5.25
N ASP A 90 -2.07 -14.06 5.37
CA ASP A 90 -2.91 -13.59 4.27
C ASP A 90 -2.24 -12.47 3.46
N ALA A 91 -1.15 -11.89 3.95
CA ALA A 91 -0.49 -10.76 3.30
C ALA A 91 0.06 -11.09 1.90
N MET A 92 0.68 -12.27 1.73
CA MET A 92 1.24 -12.67 0.44
C MET A 92 0.15 -13.04 -0.58
N PRO A 93 -0.86 -13.88 -0.23
CA PRO A 93 -1.99 -14.13 -1.13
C PRO A 93 -2.76 -12.85 -1.50
N LEU A 94 -2.96 -11.92 -0.55
CA LEU A 94 -3.60 -10.64 -0.83
C LEU A 94 -2.78 -9.82 -1.83
N ARG A 95 -1.46 -9.74 -1.64
CA ARG A 95 -0.56 -9.03 -2.56
C ARG A 95 -0.63 -9.59 -3.98
N ASP A 96 -0.61 -10.90 -4.13
CA ASP A 96 -0.71 -11.56 -5.44
C ASP A 96 -2.03 -11.21 -6.16
N ARG A 97 -3.17 -11.37 -5.47
CA ARG A 97 -4.49 -11.04 -6.01
C ARG A 97 -4.61 -9.58 -6.40
N LEU A 98 -4.15 -8.69 -5.54
CA LEU A 98 -4.17 -7.25 -5.82
C LEU A 98 -3.28 -6.92 -7.03
N ASN A 99 -2.08 -7.48 -7.14
CA ASN A 99 -1.23 -7.24 -8.31
C ASN A 99 -1.90 -7.70 -9.61
N ALA A 100 -2.50 -8.89 -9.62
CA ALA A 100 -3.23 -9.39 -10.78
C ALA A 100 -4.44 -8.50 -11.14
N ALA A 101 -5.20 -8.09 -10.12
CA ALA A 101 -6.37 -7.24 -10.27
C ALA A 101 -6.02 -5.81 -10.74
N ILE A 102 -4.92 -5.25 -10.24
CA ILE A 102 -4.39 -3.94 -10.67
C ILE A 102 -3.93 -4.03 -12.12
N HIS A 103 -3.17 -5.07 -12.47
CA HIS A 103 -2.70 -5.27 -13.84
C HIS A 103 -3.86 -5.37 -14.84
N ALA A 104 -4.90 -6.15 -14.52
CA ALA A 104 -6.09 -6.24 -15.36
C ALA A 104 -6.80 -4.89 -15.53
N ARG A 105 -7.08 -4.19 -14.42
CA ARG A 105 -7.77 -2.89 -14.45
C ARG A 105 -6.97 -1.80 -15.16
N PHE A 106 -5.65 -1.77 -14.97
CA PHE A 106 -4.80 -0.80 -15.65
C PHE A 106 -4.80 -1.04 -17.16
N LYS A 107 -4.73 -2.31 -17.58
CA LYS A 107 -4.85 -2.68 -18.99
C LYS A 107 -6.20 -2.30 -19.59
N GLU A 108 -7.31 -2.53 -18.87
CA GLU A 108 -8.66 -2.14 -19.32
C GLU A 108 -8.84 -0.62 -19.41
N ALA A 109 -8.20 0.13 -18.50
CA ALA A 109 -8.26 1.59 -18.48
C ALA A 109 -7.23 2.29 -19.38
N GLY A 110 -6.39 1.53 -20.09
CA GLY A 110 -5.32 2.09 -20.93
C GLY A 110 -4.19 2.77 -20.13
N ILE A 111 -4.00 2.40 -18.86
CA ILE A 111 -2.90 2.90 -18.04
C ILE A 111 -1.67 2.02 -18.29
N GLU A 112 -0.63 2.61 -18.87
CA GLU A 112 0.62 1.92 -19.15
C GLU A 112 1.52 1.89 -17.92
N PHE A 113 2.01 0.69 -17.59
CA PHE A 113 3.11 0.53 -16.65
C PHE A 113 4.38 1.10 -17.26
N ALA A 114 5.22 1.71 -16.43
CA ALA A 114 6.52 2.18 -16.87
C ALA A 114 7.39 0.99 -17.35
N GLY A 115 7.75 1.02 -18.63
CA GLY A 115 8.75 0.13 -19.20
C GLY A 115 10.17 0.69 -19.06
N PRO A 116 11.21 -0.11 -19.33
CA PRO A 116 12.58 0.38 -19.37
C PRO A 116 12.73 1.42 -20.49
N VAL A 117 13.05 2.67 -20.13
CA VAL A 117 13.30 3.74 -21.12
C VAL A 117 14.76 3.65 -21.55
N ARG A 118 15.00 3.53 -22.87
CA ARG A 118 16.34 3.71 -23.47
C ARG A 118 16.35 5.00 -24.28
N SER A 119 17.15 5.97 -23.85
CA SER A 119 17.43 7.15 -24.67
C SER A 119 18.42 6.81 -25.78
N VAL A 120 18.02 6.96 -27.04
CA VAL A 120 18.92 6.85 -28.20
C VAL A 120 19.28 8.27 -28.65
N GLN A 121 20.53 8.68 -28.48
CA GLN A 121 21.05 9.90 -29.09
C GLN A 121 21.62 9.56 -30.48
N LEU A 122 20.96 10.03 -31.54
CA LEU A 122 21.49 9.94 -32.89
C LEU A 122 22.53 11.04 -33.09
N ALA A 123 23.82 10.69 -33.03
CA ALA A 123 24.87 11.57 -33.50
C ALA A 123 24.79 11.65 -35.04
N GLN A 124 24.39 12.81 -35.57
CA GLN A 124 24.48 13.09 -37.00
C GLN A 124 25.98 13.11 -37.37
N ALA A 125 26.42 12.17 -38.20
CA ALA A 125 27.77 12.22 -38.77
C ALA A 125 27.90 13.50 -39.61
N PRO A 126 29.03 14.24 -39.50
CA PRO A 126 29.23 15.43 -40.32
C PRO A 126 29.19 15.01 -41.80
N ALA A 127 28.39 15.71 -42.59
CA ALA A 127 28.31 15.50 -44.02
C ALA A 127 29.71 15.67 -44.62
N SER A 128 30.27 14.58 -45.11
CA SER A 128 31.51 14.55 -45.88
C SER A 128 31.32 15.41 -47.13
N ARG A 129 32.10 16.49 -47.24
CA ARG A 129 32.13 17.41 -48.38
C ARG A 129 33.28 17.07 -49.31
#